data_AF-A0A1A9NA39-F1
#
_entry.id   AF-A0A1A9NA39-F1
#
_cell.length_a   1.000
_cell.length_b   1.000
_cell.length_c   1.000
_cell.angle_alpha   90.00
_cell.angle_beta   90.00
_cell.angle_gamma   90.00
#
_symmetry.space_group_name_H-M   'P 1'
#
loop_
_entity.id
_entity.type
_entity.pdbx_description
1 polymer ?
#
loop_
_entity_poly.entity_id
_entity_poly.type
_entity_poly.pdbx_seq_one_letter_code
_entity_poly.pdbx_strand_id
1 'polypeptide(L)' 'MDIIELAIASGMHITLDGRIGTQEYSSVHGSVQALRRFAEAVVVAVPLVARQQVDFGMKEKEGEDRFDRNRN' A
#
# COMPACT_ATOMS: atom_id res chain seq x y z
N MET A 1 -10.62 -1.94 15.69
CA MET A 1 -9.68 -0.93 16.20
C MET A 1 -9.51 0.08 15.08
N ASP A 2 -9.77 1.35 15.36
CA ASP A 2 -9.64 2.45 14.39
C ASP A 2 -8.17 2.89 14.25
N ILE A 3 -7.80 3.46 13.11
CA ILE A 3 -6.44 3.96 12.83
C ILE A 3 -6.00 5.03 13.84
N ILE A 4 -6.94 5.82 14.34
CA ILE A 4 -6.71 6.83 15.38
C ILE A 4 -6.37 6.17 16.72
N GLU A 5 -7.08 5.12 17.10
CA GLU A 5 -6.79 4.36 18.32
C GLU A 5 -5.41 3.69 18.24
N LEU A 6 -5.04 3.16 17.07
CA LEU A 6 -3.71 2.58 16.83
C LEU A 6 -2.61 3.63 16.95
N ALA A 7 -2.84 4.84 16.45
CA ALA A 7 -1.90 5.95 16.53
C ALA A 7 -1.67 6.39 18.00
N ILE A 8 -2.75 6.54 18.76
CA ILE A 8 -2.69 6.88 20.20
C ILE A 8 -1.93 5.81 20.97
N ALA A 9 -2.28 4.53 20.81
CA ALA A 9 -1.63 3.42 21.51
C ALA A 9 -0.13 3.31 21.19
N SER A 10 0.29 3.76 20.00
CA SER A 10 1.68 3.72 19.54
C SER A 10 2.52 4.92 20.04
N GLY A 11 1.88 5.89 20.69
CA GLY A 11 2.49 7.13 21.15
C GLY A 11 2.69 8.15 20.04
N MET A 12 1.83 8.14 19.02
CA MET A 12 1.80 9.18 17.99
C MET A 12 0.92 10.35 18.45
N HIS A 13 1.31 11.57 18.09
CA HIS A 13 0.52 12.78 18.25
C HIS A 13 -0.43 12.95 17.08
N ILE A 14 -1.67 13.38 17.35
CA ILE A 14 -2.73 13.52 16.34
C ILE A 14 -3.17 14.97 16.31
N THR A 15 -3.21 15.55 15.12
CA THR A 15 -3.72 16.89 14.87
C THR A 15 -4.91 16.80 13.91
N LEU A 16 -6.06 17.36 14.30
CA LEU A 16 -7.21 17.48 13.38
C LEU A 16 -6.93 18.64 12.42
N ASP A 17 -6.67 18.32 11.15
CA ASP A 17 -6.33 19.32 10.13
C ASP A 17 -7.58 20.01 9.56
N GLY A 18 -8.71 19.31 9.56
CA GLY A 18 -9.97 19.89 9.12
C GLY A 18 -11.08 18.86 8.93
N ARG A 19 -12.27 19.38 8.66
CA ARG A 19 -13.45 18.59 8.35
C ARG A 19 -14.08 19.10 7.06
N ILE A 20 -14.27 18.20 6.11
CA ILE A 20 -14.96 18.49 4.85
C ILE A 20 -16.24 17.66 4.83
N GLY A 21 -17.38 18.34 4.94
CA GLY A 21 -18.68 17.69 5.09
C GLY A 21 -18.75 16.84 6.37
N THR A 22 -18.98 15.53 6.21
CA THR A 22 -19.01 14.56 7.31
C THR A 22 -17.66 13.88 7.56
N GLN A 23 -16.65 14.14 6.74
CA GLN A 23 -15.34 13.49 6.84
C GLN A 23 -14.35 14.37 7.62
N GLU A 24 -13.71 13.76 8.60
CA GLU A 24 -12.63 14.37 9.39
C GLU A 24 -11.28 13.90 8.88
N TYR A 25 -10.32 14.83 8.82
CA TYR A 25 -8.96 14.62 8.35
C TYR A 25 -7.99 14.94 9.47
N SER A 26 -7.14 13.98 9.81
CA SER A 26 -6.14 14.14 10.86
C SER A 26 -4.76 13.76 10.37
N SER A 27 -3.76 14.55 10.75
CA SER A 27 -2.34 14.22 10.59
C SER A 27 -1.81 13.56 11.85
N VAL A 28 -0.87 12.64 11.66
CA VAL A 28 -0.26 11.88 12.74
C VAL A 28 1.25 12.09 12.70
N HIS A 29 1.83 12.51 13.82
CA HIS A 29 3.24 12.89 13.93
C HIS A 29 3.90 12.22 15.14
N GLY A 30 5.20 11.99 15.10
CA GLY A 30 5.91 11.38 16.22
C GLY A 30 7.35 11.04 15.88
N SER A 31 8.03 10.41 16.83
CA SER A 31 9.37 9.88 16.58
C SER A 31 9.32 8.69 15.62
N VAL A 32 10.44 8.39 14.97
CA VAL A 32 10.58 7.19 14.11
C VAL A 32 10.28 5.90 14.89
N GLN A 33 10.62 5.86 16.19
CA GLN A 33 10.30 4.73 17.06
C GLN A 33 8.79 4.57 17.27
N ALA A 34 8.05 5.68 17.43
CA ALA A 34 6.59 5.65 17.53
C ALA A 34 5.94 5.23 16.20
N LEU A 35 6.47 5.73 15.07
CA LEU A 35 6.03 5.32 13.74
C LEU A 35 6.21 3.81 13.52
N ARG A 36 7.34 3.25 13.96
CA ARG A 36 7.59 1.81 13.87
C ARG A 36 6.55 1.00 14.65
N ARG A 37 6.27 1.36 15.91
CA ARG A 37 5.24 0.69 16.73
C ARG A 37 3.86 0.78 16.08
N PHE A 38 3.54 1.94 15.52
CA PHE A 38 2.29 2.15 14.79
C PHE A 38 2.17 1.23 13.57
N ALA A 39 3.21 1.14 12.73
CA ALA A 39 3.22 0.25 11.57
C ALA A 39 3.06 -1.22 11.99
N GLU A 40 3.75 -1.66 13.04
CA GLU A 40 3.60 -3.01 13.59
C GLU A 40 2.15 -3.27 14.06
N ALA A 41 1.54 -2.32 14.78
CA ALA A 41 0.16 -2.42 15.24
C ALA A 41 -0.85 -2.46 14.07
N VAL A 42 -0.64 -1.68 13.01
CA VAL A 42 -1.48 -1.69 11.79
C VAL A 42 -1.40 -3.05 11.08
N VAL A 43 -0.22 -3.63 10.93
CA VAL A 43 -0.04 -4.95 10.30
C VAL A 43 -0.74 -6.05 11.09
N VAL A 44 -0.74 -5.97 12.42
CA VAL A 44 -1.47 -6.93 13.27
C VAL A 44 -2.98 -6.72 13.18
N ALA A 45 -3.44 -5.47 13.14
CA ALA A 45 -4.85 -5.13 13.15
C ALA A 45 -5.55 -5.37 11.79
N VAL A 46 -4.81 -5.25 10.69
CA VAL A 46 -5.33 -5.47 9.33
C VAL A 46 -4.90 -6.85 8.86
N PRO A 47 -5.83 -7.82 8.72
CA PRO A 47 -5.52 -9.09 8.07
C PRO A 47 -5.02 -8.79 6.66
N LEU A 48 -3.77 -9.15 6.37
CA LEU A 48 -3.21 -9.01 5.04
C LEU A 48 -4.06 -9.85 4.08
N VAL A 49 -4.98 -9.22 3.36
CA VAL A 49 -5.52 -9.82 2.14
C VAL A 49 -4.33 -9.94 1.20
N ALA A 50 -3.99 -11.19 0.88
CA ALA A 50 -2.81 -11.53 0.11
C ALA A 50 -2.66 -10.62 -1.11
N ARG A 51 -1.46 -10.05 -1.22
CA ARG A 51 -0.90 -9.28 -2.35
C ARG A 51 -1.70 -9.51 -3.63
N GLN A 52 -2.43 -8.49 -4.10
CA GLN A 52 -2.87 -8.47 -5.49
C GLN A 52 -1.60 -8.40 -6.32
N GLN A 53 -1.20 -9.56 -6.82
CA GLN A 53 -0.07 -9.74 -7.71
C GLN A 53 -0.41 -8.93 -8.97
N VAL A 54 0.16 -7.73 -9.10
CA VAL A 54 0.11 -6.99 -10.35
C VAL A 54 0.96 -7.77 -11.35
N ASP A 55 0.28 -8.60 -12.13
CA ASP A 55 0.85 -9.26 -13.30
C ASP A 55 1.14 -8.18 -14.35
N PHE A 56 2.34 -7.60 -14.29
CA PHE A 56 2.87 -6.83 -15.40
C PHE A 56 3.26 -7.82 -16.49
N GLY A 57 2.26 -8.24 -17.27
CA GLY A 57 2.44 -9.13 -18.40
C GLY A 57 3.50 -8.59 -19.35
N MET A 58 4.69 -9.19 -19.33
CA MET A 58 5.67 -9.01 -20.39
C MET A 58 5.11 -9.70 -21.64
N LYS A 59 4.44 -8.92 -22.49
CA LYS A 59 4.16 -9.29 -23.88
C LYS A 59 5.49 -9.21 -24.62
N GLU A 60 6.32 -10.24 -24.51
CA GLU A 60 7.34 -10.48 -25.53
C GLU A 60 6.60 -10.69 -26.84
N LYS A 61 6.69 -9.70 -27.73
CA LYS A 61 6.24 -9.84 -29.09
C LYS A 61 7.25 -10.75 -29.77
N GLU A 62 6.86 -12.01 -29.99
CA GLU A 62 7.53 -12.89 -30.94
C GLU A 62 7.51 -12.19 -32.31
N GLY A 63 8.67 -11.64 -32.65
CA GLY A 63 8.98 -11.12 -33.97
C GLY A 63 9.05 -12.28 -34.94
N GLU A 64 7.94 -12.46 -35.64
CA GLU A 64 7.76 -12.96 -37.00
C GLU A 64 9.03 -12.99 -37.89
N ASP A 65 9.87 -14.02 -37.73
CA ASP A 65 10.85 -14.41 -38.75
C ASP A 65 10.19 -15.38 -39.73
N ARG A 66 9.38 -14.82 -40.63
CA ARG A 66 9.02 -15.47 -41.89
C ARG A 66 10.26 -15.56 -42.78
N PHE A 67 11.06 -16.61 -42.58
CA PHE A 67 12.00 -17.06 -43.60
C PHE A 67 11.44 -18.29 -44.30
N ASP A 68 10.78 -18.05 -45.43
CA ASP A 68 10.49 -19.04 -46.46
C ASP A 68 11.81 -19.64 -46.97
N ARG A 69 12.20 -20.77 -46.40
CA ARG A 69 13.15 -21.71 -47.01
C ARG A 69 12.56 -23.11 -47.00
N ASN A 70 11.62 -23.34 -47.92
CA ASN A 70 11.47 -24.67 -48.49
C ASN A 70 10.99 -24.57 -49.94
N ARG A 71 11.95 -24.29 -50.84
CA ARG A 71 11.80 -24.51 -52.27
C ARG A 71 12.34 -25.92 -52.54
N ASN A 72 11.46 -26.91 -52.55
CA ASN A 72 11.69 -28.20 -53.21
C ASN A 72 10.45 -28.54 -54.02
#